data_AF-A0A953VW99-F1
#
_entry.id   AF-A0A953VW99-F1
#
_cell.length_a   1.000
_cell.length_b   1.000
_cell.length_c   1.000
_cell.angle_alpha   90.00
_cell.angle_beta   90.00
_cell.angle_gamma   90.00
#
_symmetry.space_group_name_H-M   'P 1'
#
loop_
_entity.id
_entity.type
_entity.pdbx_description
1 polymer ?
#
loop_
_entity_poly.entity_id
_entity_poly.type
_entity_poly.pdbx_seq_one_letter_code
_entity_poly.pdbx_strand_id
1 'polypeptide(L)'
;FPGGHLTIVGANAPSGLASRPIRLLLCDEVDRYPFSAGAEGDPVNLARKRTVTFWNRKIVLVSTPTNKGTSRIEAAYQESDQRRFWVPCPDCGAEQVLTWTQVRWSKGPEGDHRPETARYHCAECDAAWRDETRWAAVSKGHWVAEQPFAGVVGFHLNEIYSPWVRLEAMVRAFLSARSGGDETMKTFVNTSLGETWVETGEAPDWQRLYDRREAWKPGTVPAGGLFLTAGADVQKDRVEVDVWAWGRGLESWLVDHVVIEGGPGDPTCWQRLTDLLGRSWTHANGVPMNIARLAIDTGYETSAVYAWARQVGFAQVAPVKGVDGFNRSAPVTGPTYVDATVAGKRLRRGARLWTVATSTFKAETYRFLRQERPTAEEVDAGAAFPPGTIHLPGWTDSEWLKQLTAEQLVTVRTRRGFAKLEWQKLRERNEALDTRVYARAAAWIAGADRWSEAYWSDMERQLAVPARVDAAGINPGRTARPASRRRAVRSNYMG
;
A
#
# COMPACT_ATOMS: atom_id res chain seq x y z
N PHE A 1 -14.40 5.91 -38.51
CA PHE A 1 -15.41 5.11 -39.24
C PHE A 1 -16.73 5.87 -39.25
N PRO A 2 -17.58 5.69 -40.26
CA PRO A 2 -18.82 6.47 -40.38
C PRO A 2 -19.68 6.37 -39.11
N GLY A 3 -20.00 7.50 -38.48
CA GLY A 3 -20.81 7.59 -37.25
C GLY A 3 -20.08 7.28 -35.93
N GLY A 4 -18.78 6.97 -35.95
CA GLY A 4 -17.97 6.74 -34.76
C GLY A 4 -17.33 8.00 -34.17
N HIS A 5 -17.08 7.99 -32.86
CA HIS A 5 -16.34 9.04 -32.17
C HIS A 5 -15.15 8.44 -31.40
N LEU A 6 -13.98 9.07 -31.50
CA LEU A 6 -12.80 8.76 -30.71
C LEU A 6 -12.45 9.98 -29.86
N THR A 7 -12.25 9.78 -28.56
CA THR A 7 -11.82 10.82 -27.62
C THR A 7 -10.49 10.41 -27.02
N ILE A 8 -9.51 11.31 -27.04
CA ILE A 8 -8.22 11.13 -26.38
C ILE A 8 -8.14 12.17 -25.26
N VAL A 9 -7.86 11.72 -24.04
CA VAL A 9 -7.87 12.56 -22.83
C VAL A 9 -6.67 12.18 -21.96
N GLY A 10 -5.96 13.18 -21.44
CA GLY A 10 -4.91 12.96 -20.45
C GLY A 10 -5.49 12.56 -19.08
N ALA A 11 -4.84 11.64 -18.37
CA ALA A 11 -5.29 11.16 -17.07
C ALA A 11 -5.36 12.27 -15.98
N ASN A 12 -4.68 13.39 -16.20
CA ASN A 12 -4.68 14.57 -15.35
C ASN A 12 -5.83 15.55 -15.64
N ALA A 13 -6.65 15.33 -16.69
CA ALA A 13 -7.68 16.25 -17.16
C ALA A 13 -9.10 15.74 -16.76
N PRO A 14 -9.64 16.15 -15.61
CA PRO A 14 -10.82 15.51 -15.02
C PRO A 14 -12.09 15.77 -15.83
N SER A 15 -12.24 17.02 -16.31
CA SER A 15 -13.34 17.43 -17.19
C SER A 15 -13.42 16.58 -18.45
N GLY A 16 -12.27 16.20 -19.02
CA GLY A 16 -12.20 15.31 -20.18
C GLY A 16 -12.69 13.90 -19.83
N LEU A 17 -12.25 13.35 -18.68
CA LEU A 17 -12.61 12.01 -18.22
C LEU A 17 -14.09 11.92 -17.78
N ALA A 18 -14.68 13.03 -17.34
CA ALA A 18 -16.06 13.07 -16.84
C ALA A 18 -17.10 13.45 -17.90
N SER A 19 -16.69 13.97 -19.06
CA SER A 19 -17.60 14.67 -19.98
C SER A 19 -18.65 13.81 -20.69
N ARG A 20 -18.31 12.60 -21.14
CA ARG A 20 -19.12 11.89 -22.16
C ARG A 20 -19.28 10.39 -21.88
N PRO A 21 -20.47 9.80 -22.13
CA PRO A 21 -20.64 8.35 -22.11
C PRO A 21 -19.79 7.66 -23.19
N ILE A 22 -19.10 6.58 -22.83
CA ILE A 22 -18.21 5.82 -23.73
C ILE A 22 -18.45 4.32 -23.59
N ARG A 23 -18.60 3.60 -24.71
CA ARG A 23 -18.77 2.14 -24.68
C ARG A 23 -17.44 1.40 -24.49
N LEU A 24 -16.39 1.90 -25.14
CA LEU A 24 -15.06 1.30 -25.13
C LEU A 24 -14.12 2.26 -24.41
N LEU A 25 -13.53 1.82 -23.30
CA LEU A 25 -12.54 2.57 -22.55
C LEU A 25 -11.19 1.85 -22.63
N LEU A 26 -10.18 2.55 -23.13
CA LEU A 26 -8.80 2.08 -23.18
C LEU A 26 -7.97 3.01 -22.29
N CYS A 27 -7.37 2.47 -21.25
CA CYS A 27 -6.45 3.19 -20.38
C CYS A 27 -5.05 2.61 -20.59
N ASP A 28 -4.15 3.43 -21.10
CA ASP A 28 -2.78 3.05 -21.43
C ASP A 28 -1.81 3.65 -20.40
N GLU A 29 -0.71 2.95 -20.09
CA GLU A 29 0.27 3.34 -19.05
C GLU A 29 -0.38 3.70 -17.69
N VAL A 30 -1.36 2.91 -17.23
CA VAL A 30 -2.15 3.22 -16.02
C VAL A 30 -1.32 3.39 -14.74
N ASP A 31 -0.13 2.79 -14.65
CA ASP A 31 0.73 2.97 -13.48
C ASP A 31 1.40 4.36 -13.44
N ARG A 32 1.49 5.06 -14.57
CA ARG A 32 2.01 6.43 -14.64
C ARG A 32 0.95 7.49 -14.36
N TYR A 33 -0.30 7.08 -14.18
CA TYR A 33 -1.38 8.03 -13.90
C TYR A 33 -1.16 8.67 -12.54
N PRO A 34 -1.49 9.97 -12.38
CA PRO A 34 -1.48 10.60 -11.07
C PRO A 34 -2.46 9.87 -10.15
N PHE A 35 -2.21 9.93 -8.84
CA PHE A 35 -3.12 9.33 -7.86
C PHE A 35 -4.56 9.85 -7.97
N SER A 36 -4.71 11.12 -8.36
CA SER A 36 -5.99 11.78 -8.61
C SER A 36 -5.93 12.59 -9.93
N ALA A 37 -7.02 12.56 -10.70
CA ALA A 37 -7.23 13.51 -11.80
C ALA A 37 -7.65 14.85 -11.18
N GLY A 38 -6.71 15.78 -11.03
CA GLY A 38 -6.96 17.04 -10.32
C GLY A 38 -7.55 16.76 -8.93
N ALA A 39 -8.72 17.33 -8.64
CA ALA A 39 -9.44 17.12 -7.38
C ALA A 39 -10.55 16.04 -7.44
N GLU A 40 -10.75 15.36 -8.58
CA GLU A 40 -11.93 14.50 -8.81
C GLU A 40 -11.70 13.00 -8.47
N GLY A 41 -10.51 12.62 -7.99
CA GLY A 41 -10.19 11.26 -7.55
C GLY A 41 -9.54 10.41 -8.64
N ASP A 42 -9.49 9.09 -8.42
CA ASP A 42 -8.73 8.17 -9.28
C ASP A 42 -9.16 8.25 -10.77
N PRO A 43 -8.23 8.55 -11.69
CA PRO A 43 -8.56 8.75 -13.11
C PRO A 43 -9.23 7.54 -13.77
N VAL A 44 -8.81 6.32 -13.42
CA VAL A 44 -9.36 5.09 -13.99
C VAL A 44 -10.82 4.91 -13.54
N ASN A 45 -11.11 5.15 -12.27
CA ASN A 45 -12.46 5.06 -11.73
C ASN A 45 -13.41 6.11 -12.33
N LEU A 46 -12.94 7.35 -12.53
CA LEU A 46 -13.71 8.40 -13.19
C LEU A 46 -14.10 7.99 -14.63
N ALA A 47 -13.13 7.50 -15.40
CA ALA A 47 -13.34 7.02 -16.74
C ALA A 47 -14.28 5.80 -16.77
N ARG A 48 -14.13 4.84 -15.85
CA ARG A 48 -15.00 3.67 -15.73
C ARG A 48 -16.46 4.06 -15.53
N LYS A 49 -16.76 5.10 -14.75
CA LYS A 49 -18.14 5.58 -14.55
C LYS A 49 -18.82 6.03 -15.85
N ARG A 50 -18.06 6.46 -16.87
CA ARG A 50 -18.61 6.87 -18.17
C ARG A 50 -19.11 5.70 -19.02
N THR A 51 -18.74 4.48 -18.64
CA THR A 51 -19.12 3.27 -19.38
C THR A 51 -20.45 2.67 -18.93
N VAL A 52 -21.03 3.16 -17.83
CA VAL A 52 -22.19 2.55 -17.14
C VAL A 52 -23.44 2.48 -18.00
N THR A 53 -23.65 3.44 -18.91
CA THR A 53 -24.81 3.47 -19.82
C THR A 53 -24.80 2.36 -20.86
N PHE A 54 -23.68 1.63 -21.01
CA PHE A 54 -23.54 0.57 -22.00
C PHE A 54 -23.43 -0.79 -21.31
N TRP A 55 -24.42 -1.66 -21.56
CA TRP A 55 -24.43 -3.04 -21.07
C TRP A 55 -23.31 -3.89 -21.68
N ASN A 56 -22.93 -3.60 -22.93
CA ASN A 56 -21.86 -4.28 -23.70
C ASN A 56 -20.54 -3.50 -23.70
N ARG A 57 -20.27 -2.75 -22.62
CA ARG A 57 -19.02 -1.99 -22.48
C ARG A 57 -17.79 -2.90 -22.47
N LYS A 58 -16.65 -2.37 -22.90
CA LYS A 58 -15.33 -2.99 -22.71
C LYS A 58 -14.37 -2.00 -22.08
N ILE A 59 -13.61 -2.45 -21.10
CA ILE A 59 -12.59 -1.67 -20.40
C ILE A 59 -11.27 -2.45 -20.52
N VAL A 60 -10.23 -1.79 -21.02
CA VAL A 60 -8.89 -2.35 -21.16
C VAL A 60 -7.93 -1.46 -20.39
N LEU A 61 -7.13 -2.07 -19.51
CA LEU A 61 -6.03 -1.42 -18.81
C LEU A 61 -4.72 -2.03 -19.30
N VAL A 62 -3.74 -1.20 -19.66
CA VAL A 62 -2.41 -1.61 -20.10
C VAL A 62 -1.38 -0.77 -19.36
N SER A 63 -0.29 -1.38 -18.90
CA SER A 63 0.87 -0.67 -18.34
C SER A 63 2.02 -1.65 -18.12
N THR A 64 3.25 -1.14 -18.09
CA THR A 64 4.32 -1.78 -17.30
C THR A 64 4.08 -1.51 -15.81
N PRO A 65 4.25 -2.51 -14.92
CA PRO A 65 4.10 -2.29 -13.50
C PRO A 65 5.25 -1.45 -12.93
N THR A 66 4.99 -0.82 -11.78
CA THR A 66 5.96 0.01 -11.05
C THR A 66 6.38 -0.66 -9.73
N ASN A 67 6.17 -0.01 -8.59
CA ASN A 67 6.49 -0.55 -7.29
C ASN A 67 5.38 -1.51 -6.80
N LYS A 68 5.80 -2.59 -6.16
CA LYS A 68 4.90 -3.57 -5.58
C LYS A 68 3.99 -2.93 -4.52
N GLY A 69 2.68 -3.18 -4.61
CA GLY A 69 1.69 -2.64 -3.67
C GLY A 69 1.16 -1.24 -3.99
N THR A 70 1.79 -0.49 -4.90
CA THR A 70 1.26 0.79 -5.43
C THR A 70 0.90 0.72 -6.91
N SER A 71 1.33 -0.32 -7.61
CA SER A 71 1.06 -0.55 -9.02
C SER A 71 -0.43 -0.83 -9.28
N ARG A 72 -1.08 -0.01 -10.11
CA ARG A 72 -2.49 -0.17 -10.49
C ARG A 72 -2.70 -1.37 -11.39
N ILE A 73 -1.77 -1.61 -12.33
CA ILE A 73 -1.83 -2.75 -13.23
C ILE A 73 -1.58 -4.05 -12.49
N GLU A 74 -0.71 -4.06 -11.47
CA GLU A 74 -0.54 -5.21 -10.58
C GLU A 74 -1.87 -5.53 -9.87
N ALA A 75 -2.52 -4.54 -9.25
CA ALA A 75 -3.80 -4.74 -8.59
C ALA A 75 -4.87 -5.27 -9.56
N ALA A 76 -4.99 -4.68 -10.76
CA ALA A 76 -5.93 -5.12 -11.79
C ALA A 76 -5.63 -6.55 -12.30
N TYR A 77 -4.35 -6.92 -12.44
CA TYR A 77 -3.95 -8.27 -12.82
C TYR A 77 -4.31 -9.27 -11.71
N GLN A 78 -4.09 -8.94 -10.44
CA GLN A 78 -4.45 -9.81 -9.31
C GLN A 78 -5.96 -10.06 -9.20
N GLU A 79 -6.79 -9.11 -9.60
CA GLU A 79 -8.27 -9.25 -9.66
C GLU A 79 -8.77 -10.07 -10.86
N SER A 80 -7.88 -10.49 -11.77
CA SER A 80 -8.22 -11.19 -13.00
C SER A 80 -8.01 -12.71 -12.93
N ASP A 81 -8.25 -13.41 -14.04
CA ASP A 81 -7.90 -14.82 -14.23
C ASP A 81 -6.38 -15.10 -14.44
N GLN A 82 -5.55 -14.04 -14.41
CA GLN A 82 -4.08 -14.09 -14.38
C GLN A 82 -3.46 -14.97 -15.48
N ARG A 83 -3.67 -14.62 -16.76
CA ARG A 83 -3.14 -15.42 -17.86
C ARG A 83 -1.65 -15.20 -18.09
N ARG A 84 -0.95 -16.32 -18.27
CA ARG A 84 0.44 -16.37 -18.75
C ARG A 84 0.49 -16.98 -20.15
N PHE A 85 1.49 -16.59 -20.93
CA PHE A 85 1.72 -17.16 -22.25
C PHE A 85 2.68 -18.36 -22.14
N TRP A 86 2.15 -19.56 -22.36
CA TRP A 86 2.89 -20.81 -22.29
C TRP A 86 3.47 -21.16 -23.65
N VAL A 87 4.74 -21.58 -23.67
CA VAL A 87 5.51 -21.84 -24.88
C VAL A 87 6.03 -23.28 -24.85
N PRO A 88 5.78 -24.09 -25.90
CA PRO A 88 6.29 -25.45 -25.97
C PRO A 88 7.79 -25.46 -26.29
N CYS A 89 8.54 -26.29 -25.58
CA CYS A 89 9.93 -26.55 -25.91
C CYS A 89 10.05 -27.28 -27.27
N PRO A 90 10.87 -26.80 -28.22
CA PRO A 90 11.08 -27.49 -29.49
C PRO A 90 11.71 -28.88 -29.36
N ASP A 91 12.48 -29.11 -28.30
CA ASP A 91 13.24 -30.36 -28.07
C ASP A 91 12.42 -31.41 -27.30
N CYS A 92 11.84 -31.05 -26.16
CA CYS A 92 11.12 -32.00 -25.29
C CYS A 92 9.60 -31.85 -25.30
N GLY A 93 9.05 -30.82 -25.95
CA GLY A 93 7.61 -30.56 -26.00
C GLY A 93 6.99 -30.00 -24.71
N ALA A 94 7.73 -29.97 -23.59
CA ALA A 94 7.21 -29.41 -22.34
C ALA A 94 6.84 -27.93 -22.48
N GLU A 95 5.66 -27.57 -22.00
CA GLU A 95 5.18 -26.19 -22.02
C GLU A 95 5.68 -25.42 -20.81
N GLN A 96 6.07 -24.16 -21.01
CA GLN A 96 6.61 -23.32 -19.93
C GLN A 96 6.32 -21.84 -20.15
N VAL A 97 6.32 -21.09 -19.05
CA VAL A 97 6.41 -19.62 -19.07
C VAL A 97 7.88 -19.24 -19.15
N LEU A 98 8.24 -18.37 -20.10
CA LEU A 98 9.60 -17.86 -20.24
C LEU A 98 9.94 -16.88 -19.11
N THR A 99 11.00 -17.18 -18.35
CA THR A 99 11.46 -16.39 -17.21
C THR A 99 12.91 -15.96 -17.36
N TRP A 100 13.29 -14.86 -16.70
CA TRP A 100 14.64 -14.30 -16.79
C TRP A 100 15.72 -15.26 -16.29
N THR A 101 15.42 -16.08 -15.27
CA THR A 101 16.36 -17.05 -14.69
C THR A 101 16.81 -18.12 -15.67
N GLN A 102 16.06 -18.33 -16.75
CA GLN A 102 16.40 -19.28 -17.81
C GLN A 102 17.25 -18.65 -18.93
N VAL A 103 17.42 -17.32 -18.95
CA VAL A 103 18.37 -16.66 -19.84
C VAL A 103 19.77 -16.77 -19.24
N ARG A 104 20.64 -17.52 -19.90
CA ARG A 104 22.02 -17.78 -19.44
C ARG A 104 23.01 -17.37 -20.51
N TRP A 105 24.17 -16.92 -20.09
CA TRP A 105 25.28 -16.52 -20.96
C TRP A 105 26.61 -16.92 -20.31
N SER A 106 27.62 -17.10 -21.16
CA SER A 106 28.96 -17.47 -20.71
C SER A 106 29.74 -16.26 -20.19
N LYS A 107 30.83 -16.57 -19.49
CA LYS A 107 31.87 -15.61 -19.13
C LYS A 107 33.17 -15.99 -19.83
N GLY A 108 34.00 -15.00 -20.14
CA GLY A 108 35.34 -15.24 -20.62
C GLY A 108 36.29 -15.72 -19.52
N PRO A 109 37.52 -16.09 -19.89
CA PRO A 109 38.52 -16.62 -18.95
C PRO A 109 38.84 -15.68 -17.78
N GLU A 110 38.69 -14.37 -17.97
CA GLU A 110 38.96 -13.33 -16.97
C GLU A 110 37.71 -12.96 -16.15
N GLY A 111 36.59 -13.67 -16.37
CA GLY A 111 35.32 -13.43 -15.68
C GLY A 111 34.44 -12.35 -16.32
N ASP A 112 34.89 -11.79 -17.45
CA ASP A 112 34.14 -10.85 -18.29
C ASP A 112 32.84 -11.49 -18.81
N HIS A 113 31.73 -10.77 -18.72
CA HIS A 113 30.46 -11.26 -19.25
C HIS A 113 30.46 -11.22 -20.78
N ARG A 114 29.92 -12.26 -21.42
CA ARG A 114 29.78 -12.38 -22.88
C ARG A 114 28.31 -12.40 -23.34
N PRO A 115 27.63 -11.24 -23.42
CA PRO A 115 26.20 -11.16 -23.73
C PRO A 115 25.80 -11.81 -25.07
N GLU A 116 26.67 -11.81 -26.08
CA GLU A 116 26.46 -12.42 -27.39
C GLU A 116 26.24 -13.95 -27.33
N THR A 117 26.67 -14.57 -26.22
CA THR A 117 26.45 -16.00 -25.97
C THR A 117 25.12 -16.30 -25.29
N ALA A 118 24.27 -15.30 -25.05
CA ALA A 118 23.00 -15.46 -24.38
C ALA A 118 22.08 -16.46 -25.09
N ARG A 119 21.55 -17.42 -24.33
CA ARG A 119 20.56 -18.40 -24.77
C ARG A 119 19.46 -18.52 -23.72
N TYR A 120 18.26 -18.87 -24.16
CA TYR A 120 17.20 -19.26 -23.26
C TYR A 120 17.27 -20.78 -23.05
N HIS A 121 17.35 -21.25 -21.82
CA HIS A 121 17.42 -22.68 -21.50
C HIS A 121 16.04 -23.20 -21.13
N CYS A 122 15.62 -24.33 -21.68
CA CYS A 122 14.36 -24.97 -21.29
C CYS A 122 14.36 -25.31 -19.79
N ALA A 123 13.27 -25.00 -19.07
CA ALA A 123 13.16 -25.31 -17.65
C ALA A 123 13.15 -26.81 -17.32
N GLU A 124 12.77 -27.65 -18.29
CA GLU A 124 12.64 -29.11 -18.11
C GLU A 124 13.89 -29.88 -18.59
N CYS A 125 14.30 -29.67 -19.85
CA CYS A 125 15.39 -30.44 -20.48
C CYS A 125 16.71 -29.67 -20.64
N ASP A 126 16.77 -28.42 -20.17
CA ASP A 126 17.93 -27.52 -20.25
C ASP A 126 18.44 -27.19 -21.67
N ALA A 127 17.72 -27.62 -22.72
CA ALA A 127 18.06 -27.33 -24.11
C ALA A 127 18.20 -25.82 -24.36
N ALA A 128 19.29 -25.42 -25.01
CA ALA A 128 19.67 -24.02 -25.21
C ALA A 128 19.09 -23.46 -26.52
N TRP A 129 18.24 -22.46 -26.41
CA TRP A 129 17.59 -21.82 -27.55
C TRP A 129 18.33 -20.55 -27.96
N ARG A 130 18.64 -20.48 -29.25
CA ARG A 130 18.98 -19.21 -29.92
C ARG A 130 17.71 -18.37 -30.12
N ASP A 131 17.89 -17.10 -30.46
CA ASP A 131 16.78 -16.18 -30.73
C ASP A 131 15.80 -16.77 -31.76
N GLU A 132 16.31 -17.37 -32.85
CA GLU A 132 15.47 -17.93 -33.92
C GLU A 132 14.63 -19.12 -33.42
N THR A 133 15.24 -20.00 -32.63
CA THR A 133 14.56 -21.14 -31.98
C THR A 133 13.51 -20.65 -30.99
N ARG A 134 13.86 -19.65 -30.17
CA ARG A 134 12.95 -19.02 -29.21
C ARG A 134 11.76 -18.39 -29.93
N TRP A 135 11.96 -17.63 -31.00
CA TRP A 135 10.86 -17.01 -31.76
C TRP A 135 9.93 -18.05 -32.38
N ALA A 136 10.48 -19.13 -32.96
CA ALA A 136 9.68 -20.23 -33.49
C ALA A 136 8.92 -21.01 -32.39
N ALA A 137 9.47 -21.09 -31.19
CA ALA A 137 8.78 -21.65 -30.02
C ALA A 137 7.64 -20.73 -29.57
N VAL A 138 7.92 -19.42 -29.39
CA VAL A 138 6.94 -18.41 -28.97
C VAL A 138 5.75 -18.35 -29.94
N SER A 139 5.97 -18.48 -31.26
CA SER A 139 4.87 -18.48 -32.23
C SER A 139 3.91 -19.68 -32.08
N LYS A 140 4.31 -20.72 -31.36
CA LYS A 140 3.49 -21.91 -31.04
C LYS A 140 2.87 -21.85 -29.64
N GLY A 141 3.12 -20.77 -28.89
CA GLY A 141 2.61 -20.60 -27.54
C GLY A 141 1.12 -20.24 -27.49
N HIS A 142 0.55 -20.34 -26.29
CA HIS A 142 -0.85 -20.00 -26.04
C HIS A 142 -1.08 -19.45 -24.64
N TRP A 143 -2.18 -18.71 -24.45
CA TRP A 143 -2.54 -18.13 -23.15
C TRP A 143 -3.26 -19.15 -22.26
N VAL A 144 -2.77 -19.33 -21.04
CA VAL A 144 -3.38 -20.20 -20.02
C VAL A 144 -3.72 -19.36 -18.79
N ALA A 145 -4.96 -19.49 -18.29
CA ALA A 145 -5.41 -18.83 -17.07
C ALA A 145 -4.88 -19.56 -15.83
N GLU A 146 -4.27 -18.81 -14.90
CA GLU A 146 -3.76 -19.35 -13.63
C GLU A 146 -4.81 -19.28 -12.52
N GLN A 147 -5.88 -18.50 -12.69
CA GLN A 147 -6.98 -18.36 -11.74
C GLN A 147 -8.36 -18.56 -12.41
N PRO A 148 -9.40 -18.94 -11.65
CA PRO A 148 -10.76 -19.06 -12.18
C PRO A 148 -11.27 -17.72 -12.74
N PHE A 149 -11.96 -17.78 -13.87
CA PHE A 149 -12.55 -16.59 -14.48
C PHE A 149 -13.71 -16.03 -13.63
N ALA A 150 -13.56 -14.80 -13.15
CA ALA A 150 -14.57 -14.08 -12.36
C ALA A 150 -15.09 -12.80 -13.04
N GLY A 151 -15.01 -12.73 -14.38
CA GLY A 151 -15.50 -11.58 -15.16
C GLY A 151 -14.41 -10.63 -15.67
N VAL A 152 -13.16 -10.81 -15.24
CA VAL A 152 -12.00 -10.03 -15.69
C VAL A 152 -10.94 -10.97 -16.23
N VAL A 153 -10.45 -10.68 -17.44
CA VAL A 153 -9.32 -11.38 -18.05
C VAL A 153 -8.09 -10.51 -17.93
N GLY A 154 -6.98 -11.08 -17.45
CA GLY A 154 -5.70 -10.38 -17.33
C GLY A 154 -4.58 -11.12 -18.02
N PHE A 155 -3.60 -10.38 -18.53
CA PHE A 155 -2.49 -10.93 -19.30
C PHE A 155 -1.18 -10.37 -18.77
N HIS A 156 -0.17 -11.22 -18.63
CA HIS A 156 1.19 -10.80 -18.33
C HIS A 156 2.15 -11.37 -19.38
N LEU A 157 3.05 -10.50 -19.86
CA LEU A 157 4.11 -10.85 -20.78
C LEU A 157 5.37 -10.04 -20.44
N ASN A 158 6.54 -10.63 -20.69
CA ASN A 158 7.84 -9.96 -20.54
C ASN A 158 8.58 -9.86 -21.87
N GLU A 159 9.70 -9.13 -21.88
CA GLU A 159 10.50 -8.85 -23.09
C GLU A 159 11.15 -10.10 -23.69
N ILE A 160 11.25 -11.21 -22.95
CA ILE A 160 11.80 -12.49 -23.46
C ILE A 160 10.92 -13.07 -24.58
N TYR A 161 9.63 -12.72 -24.62
CA TYR A 161 8.72 -13.14 -25.69
C TYR A 161 8.84 -12.27 -26.95
N SER A 162 9.57 -11.15 -26.89
CA SER A 162 9.63 -10.19 -27.99
C SER A 162 10.36 -10.76 -29.22
N PRO A 163 9.76 -10.70 -30.42
CA PRO A 163 10.45 -10.98 -31.68
C PRO A 163 11.39 -9.84 -32.11
N TRP A 164 11.33 -8.68 -31.45
CA TRP A 164 12.13 -7.49 -31.80
C TRP A 164 13.36 -7.32 -30.93
N VAL A 165 13.47 -8.06 -29.82
CA VAL A 165 14.55 -7.91 -28.84
C VAL A 165 15.32 -9.21 -28.73
N ARG A 166 16.62 -9.16 -29.03
CA ARG A 166 17.53 -10.29 -28.90
C ARG A 166 17.92 -10.51 -27.44
N LEU A 167 18.14 -11.75 -27.04
CA LEU A 167 18.59 -12.08 -25.68
C LEU A 167 19.91 -11.37 -25.31
N GLU A 168 20.82 -11.20 -26.27
CA GLU A 168 22.04 -10.42 -26.08
C GLU A 168 21.77 -8.99 -25.59
N ALA A 169 20.86 -8.28 -26.25
CA ALA A 169 20.53 -6.90 -25.91
C ALA A 169 19.93 -6.82 -24.50
N MET A 170 19.06 -7.76 -24.16
CA MET A 170 18.46 -7.87 -22.83
C MET A 170 19.50 -8.16 -21.74
N VAL A 171 20.50 -9.01 -22.01
CA VAL A 171 21.64 -9.26 -21.10
C VAL A 171 22.51 -8.02 -20.94
N ARG A 172 22.78 -7.26 -22.02
CA ARG A 172 23.51 -5.98 -21.92
C ARG A 172 22.73 -4.98 -21.05
N ALA A 173 21.42 -4.86 -21.24
CA ALA A 173 20.57 -3.99 -20.43
C ALA A 173 20.60 -4.41 -18.95
N PHE A 174 20.49 -5.71 -18.65
CA PHE A 174 20.60 -6.23 -17.29
C PHE A 174 21.96 -5.93 -16.63
N LEU A 175 23.07 -6.14 -17.34
CA LEU A 175 24.42 -5.89 -16.80
C LEU A 175 24.65 -4.39 -16.57
N SER A 176 24.17 -3.54 -17.46
CA SER A 176 24.18 -2.09 -17.27
C SER A 176 23.33 -1.68 -16.08
N ALA A 177 22.13 -2.25 -15.94
CA ALA A 177 21.24 -1.98 -14.81
C ALA A 177 21.83 -2.45 -13.48
N ARG A 178 22.53 -3.59 -13.48
CA ARG A 178 23.20 -4.13 -12.29
C ARG A 178 24.37 -3.28 -11.83
N SER A 179 25.10 -2.66 -12.76
CA SER A 179 26.21 -1.76 -12.43
C SER A 179 25.75 -0.36 -12.04
N GLY A 180 24.59 0.09 -12.51
CA GLY A 180 24.01 1.39 -12.15
C GLY A 180 23.27 1.43 -10.80
N GLY A 181 23.11 0.28 -10.11
CA GLY A 181 22.46 0.20 -8.81
C GLY A 181 20.93 -0.02 -8.86
N ASP A 182 20.27 0.18 -7.71
CA ASP A 182 18.88 -0.24 -7.51
C ASP A 182 17.87 0.49 -8.41
N GLU A 183 18.04 1.78 -8.69
CA GLU A 183 17.13 2.54 -9.56
C GLU A 183 17.18 2.07 -11.02
N THR A 184 18.38 1.74 -11.52
CA THR A 184 18.51 1.18 -12.87
C THR A 184 18.04 -0.27 -12.92
N MET A 185 18.25 -1.04 -11.86
CA MET A 185 17.73 -2.41 -11.75
C MET A 185 16.20 -2.43 -11.68
N LYS A 186 15.60 -1.52 -10.92
CA LYS A 186 14.15 -1.28 -10.89
C LYS A 186 13.60 -1.04 -12.28
N THR A 187 14.25 -0.18 -13.06
CA THR A 187 13.85 0.09 -14.45
C THR A 187 13.86 -1.20 -15.28
N PHE A 188 14.92 -2.01 -15.19
CA PHE A 188 14.98 -3.30 -15.90
C PHE A 188 13.85 -4.26 -15.47
N VAL A 189 13.61 -4.42 -14.17
CA VAL A 189 12.55 -5.30 -13.66
C VAL A 189 11.16 -4.84 -14.12
N ASN A 190 10.87 -3.54 -14.00
CA ASN A 190 9.58 -2.98 -14.37
C ASN A 190 9.32 -3.05 -15.88
N THR A 191 10.30 -2.67 -16.69
CA THR A 191 10.10 -2.47 -18.13
C THR A 191 10.43 -3.71 -18.96
N SER A 192 11.51 -4.42 -18.65
CA SER A 192 11.91 -5.64 -19.39
C SER A 192 11.20 -6.89 -18.87
N LEU A 193 11.09 -7.04 -17.55
CA LEU A 193 10.46 -8.23 -16.96
C LEU A 193 8.95 -8.08 -16.80
N GLY A 194 8.43 -6.85 -16.86
CA GLY A 194 7.03 -6.58 -16.58
C GLY A 194 6.66 -6.97 -15.15
N GLU A 195 7.60 -6.90 -14.21
CA GLU A 195 7.43 -7.32 -12.82
C GLU A 195 7.46 -6.10 -11.89
N THR A 196 6.72 -6.16 -10.78
CA THR A 196 6.79 -5.09 -9.78
C THR A 196 8.13 -5.11 -9.07
N TRP A 197 8.70 -3.92 -8.84
CA TRP A 197 9.92 -3.77 -8.08
C TRP A 197 9.59 -3.79 -6.60
N VAL A 198 10.34 -4.61 -5.85
CA VAL A 198 10.33 -4.56 -4.39
C VAL A 198 11.62 -3.87 -3.99
N GLU A 199 11.51 -2.76 -3.28
CA GLU A 199 12.68 -2.10 -2.69
C GLU A 199 13.31 -3.05 -1.67
N THR A 200 14.35 -3.75 -2.07
CA THR A 200 15.29 -4.39 -1.14
C THR A 200 16.06 -3.29 -0.44
N GLY A 201 16.12 -3.31 0.88
CA GLY A 201 16.84 -2.28 1.60
C GLY A 201 17.36 -2.81 2.93
N GLU A 202 18.62 -2.49 3.20
CA GLU A 202 19.16 -2.47 4.56
C GLU A 202 18.25 -1.63 5.45
N ALA A 203 18.19 -1.91 6.74
CA ALA A 203 17.49 -1.04 7.67
C ALA A 203 17.98 0.42 7.50
N PRO A 204 17.10 1.44 7.49
CA PRO A 204 17.54 2.82 7.52
C PRO A 204 18.50 3.06 8.69
N ASP A 205 19.53 3.86 8.46
CA ASP A 205 20.50 4.22 9.50
C ASP A 205 19.81 5.05 10.59
N TRP A 206 19.70 4.49 11.79
CA TRP A 206 19.03 5.14 12.92
C TRP A 206 19.77 6.39 13.40
N GLN A 207 21.10 6.48 13.26
CA GLN A 207 21.87 7.68 13.59
C GLN A 207 21.49 8.83 12.67
N ARG A 208 21.36 8.56 11.37
CA ARG A 208 20.90 9.57 10.40
C ARG A 208 19.49 10.06 10.74
N LEU A 209 18.61 9.19 11.23
CA LEU A 209 17.29 9.58 11.71
C LEU A 209 17.37 10.40 13.01
N TYR A 210 18.28 10.05 13.92
CA TYR A 210 18.51 10.75 15.19
C TYR A 210 18.91 12.21 14.96
N ASP A 211 19.79 12.47 14.00
CA ASP A 211 20.27 13.81 13.67
C ASP A 211 19.22 14.66 12.93
N ARG A 212 18.22 14.01 12.32
CA ARG A 212 17.12 14.64 11.57
C ARG A 212 15.85 14.86 12.39
N ARG A 213 15.91 14.65 13.70
CA ARG A 213 14.75 14.86 14.58
C ARG A 213 14.44 16.35 14.70
N GLU A 214 13.17 16.64 14.86
CA GLU A 214 12.60 17.98 14.84
C GLU A 214 11.99 18.34 16.19
N ALA A 215 11.87 19.63 16.50
CA ALA A 215 11.45 20.08 17.83
C ALA A 215 9.92 20.29 17.94
N TRP A 216 9.23 19.42 18.66
CA TRP A 216 7.89 19.67 19.23
C TRP A 216 7.72 18.92 20.55
N LYS A 217 6.75 19.35 21.38
CA LYS A 217 6.46 18.72 22.66
C LYS A 217 5.67 17.42 22.47
N PRO A 218 5.91 16.37 23.28
CA PRO A 218 5.05 15.19 23.30
C PRO A 218 3.58 15.58 23.46
N GLY A 219 2.73 14.95 22.67
CA GLY A 219 1.30 15.20 22.63
C GLY A 219 0.83 16.50 21.99
N THR A 220 1.73 17.22 21.32
CA THR A 220 1.37 18.34 20.44
C THR A 220 1.31 17.85 19.01
N VAL A 221 0.21 18.14 18.31
CA VAL A 221 0.05 17.82 16.89
C VAL A 221 0.68 18.95 16.05
N PRO A 222 1.71 18.68 15.22
CA PRO A 222 2.32 19.69 14.36
C PRO A 222 1.34 20.28 13.34
N ALA A 223 1.64 21.47 12.80
CA ALA A 223 0.70 22.25 11.99
C ALA A 223 0.19 21.55 10.70
N GLY A 224 0.97 20.62 10.15
CA GLY A 224 0.55 19.81 9.00
C GLY A 224 -0.32 18.59 9.35
N GLY A 225 -0.51 18.30 10.63
CA GLY A 225 -1.25 17.14 11.11
C GLY A 225 -2.77 17.36 11.08
N LEU A 226 -3.45 16.75 10.12
CA LEU A 226 -4.88 16.97 9.86
C LEU A 226 -5.79 15.97 10.58
N PHE A 227 -5.33 14.75 10.84
CA PHE A 227 -6.04 13.76 11.66
C PHE A 227 -5.06 12.84 12.38
N LEU A 228 -5.57 12.14 13.40
CA LEU A 228 -4.78 11.24 14.24
C LEU A 228 -5.19 9.79 14.06
N THR A 229 -4.21 8.91 13.98
CA THR A 229 -4.39 7.47 14.19
C THR A 229 -3.40 6.95 15.20
N ALA A 230 -3.65 5.76 15.72
CA ALA A 230 -2.74 5.10 16.64
C ALA A 230 -2.53 3.64 16.25
N GLY A 231 -1.33 3.13 16.53
CA GLY A 231 -1.01 1.72 16.47
C GLY A 231 -0.67 1.24 17.87
N ALA A 232 -1.30 0.15 18.31
CA ALA A 232 -1.08 -0.46 19.60
C ALA A 232 -0.55 -1.88 19.45
N ASP A 233 0.53 -2.17 20.15
CA ASP A 233 1.13 -3.49 20.24
C ASP A 233 1.01 -4.03 21.67
N VAL A 234 0.49 -5.24 21.80
CA VAL A 234 0.12 -5.85 23.08
C VAL A 234 1.22 -6.82 23.48
N GLN A 235 1.88 -6.52 24.60
CA GLN A 235 2.97 -7.33 25.14
C GLN A 235 2.51 -8.04 26.41
N LYS A 236 3.39 -8.89 26.97
CA LYS A 236 3.09 -9.65 28.19
C LYS A 236 2.79 -8.78 29.41
N ASP A 237 3.50 -7.66 29.54
CA ASP A 237 3.53 -6.81 30.73
C ASP A 237 3.08 -5.37 30.48
N ARG A 238 2.82 -4.98 29.22
CA ARG A 238 2.46 -3.63 28.81
C ARG A 238 1.70 -3.60 27.49
N VAL A 239 1.13 -2.45 27.16
CA VAL A 239 0.68 -2.11 25.80
C VAL A 239 1.42 -0.86 25.34
N GLU A 240 2.16 -0.97 24.24
CA GLU A 240 2.85 0.17 23.63
C GLU A 240 1.97 0.79 22.55
N VAL A 241 1.81 2.12 22.58
CA VAL A 241 0.95 2.85 21.65
C VAL A 241 1.70 4.04 21.08
N ASP A 242 1.83 4.09 19.75
CA ASP A 242 2.27 5.30 19.07
C ASP A 242 1.08 6.02 18.45
N VAL A 243 0.99 7.32 18.73
CA VAL A 243 0.00 8.21 18.12
C VAL A 243 0.67 8.99 16.99
N TRP A 244 0.08 8.90 15.81
CA TRP A 244 0.59 9.52 14.60
C TRP A 244 -0.42 10.52 14.04
N ALA A 245 0.07 11.70 13.70
CA ALA A 245 -0.65 12.67 12.90
C ALA A 245 -0.34 12.50 11.43
N TRP A 246 -1.33 12.79 10.60
CA TRP A 246 -1.26 12.60 9.15
C TRP A 246 -1.79 13.85 8.44
N GLY A 247 -1.03 14.29 7.44
CA GLY A 247 -1.32 15.44 6.61
C GLY A 247 -1.56 15.06 5.15
N ARG A 248 -1.61 16.08 4.30
CA ARG A 248 -1.73 15.91 2.85
C ARG A 248 -0.57 15.07 2.32
N GLY A 249 -0.86 14.25 1.31
CA GLY A 249 0.14 13.34 0.73
C GLY A 249 0.63 12.26 1.69
N LEU A 250 -0.06 12.04 2.81
CA LEU A 250 0.33 11.11 3.89
C LEU A 250 1.66 11.45 4.56
N GLU A 251 2.08 12.72 4.49
CA GLU A 251 3.08 13.27 5.41
C GLU A 251 2.64 13.00 6.86
N SER A 252 3.57 12.64 7.75
CA SER A 252 3.19 12.14 9.08
C SER A 252 4.17 12.49 10.18
N TRP A 253 3.64 12.71 11.38
CA TRP A 253 4.40 13.12 12.58
C TRP A 253 4.10 12.18 13.73
N LEU A 254 5.14 11.70 14.41
CA LEU A 254 4.95 11.00 15.68
C LEU A 254 4.57 12.05 16.74
N VAL A 255 3.38 11.91 17.30
CA VAL A 255 2.80 12.86 18.27
C VAL A 255 3.15 12.47 19.70
N ASP A 256 3.03 11.18 20.03
CA ASP A 256 3.33 10.66 21.35
C ASP A 256 3.64 9.16 21.28
N HIS A 257 4.44 8.70 22.23
CA HIS A 257 4.72 7.29 22.49
C HIS A 257 4.29 6.98 23.92
N VAL A 258 3.27 6.14 24.06
CA VAL A 258 2.63 5.84 25.36
C VAL A 258 2.84 4.38 25.70
N VAL A 259 3.47 4.14 26.84
CA VAL A 259 3.59 2.80 27.43
C VAL A 259 2.55 2.67 28.55
N ILE A 260 1.59 1.78 28.36
CA ILE A 260 0.58 1.47 29.37
C ILE A 260 1.05 0.24 30.14
N GLU A 261 1.49 0.46 31.37
CA GLU A 261 1.86 -0.62 32.29
C GLU A 261 0.67 -1.55 32.58
N GLY A 262 0.95 -2.85 32.60
CA GLY A 262 -0.01 -3.92 32.80
C GLY A 262 -0.22 -4.75 31.52
N GLY A 263 -0.30 -6.07 31.68
CA GLY A 263 -0.54 -6.99 30.57
C GLY A 263 -2.02 -7.22 30.26
N PRO A 264 -2.34 -8.10 29.29
CA PRO A 264 -3.71 -8.44 28.89
C PRO A 264 -4.60 -8.99 30.01
N GLY A 265 -3.99 -9.53 31.06
CA GLY A 265 -4.67 -10.02 32.26
C GLY A 265 -5.07 -8.93 33.26
N ASP A 266 -4.61 -7.69 33.08
CA ASP A 266 -4.89 -6.56 33.97
C ASP A 266 -6.05 -5.70 33.41
N PRO A 267 -7.23 -5.69 34.05
CA PRO A 267 -8.34 -4.84 33.61
C PRO A 267 -8.02 -3.34 33.61
N THR A 268 -7.10 -2.89 34.47
CA THR A 268 -6.72 -1.47 34.55
C THR A 268 -5.91 -1.03 33.32
N CYS A 269 -5.15 -1.94 32.71
CA CYS A 269 -4.46 -1.70 31.45
C CYS A 269 -5.47 -1.39 30.32
N TRP A 270 -6.51 -2.23 30.18
CA TRP A 270 -7.58 -2.01 29.20
C TRP A 270 -8.39 -0.74 29.45
N GLN A 271 -8.60 -0.37 30.72
CA GLN A 271 -9.24 0.90 31.07
C GLN A 271 -8.38 2.09 30.64
N ARG A 272 -7.07 2.09 30.95
CA ARG A 272 -6.14 3.14 30.52
C ARG A 272 -6.06 3.27 28.99
N LEU A 273 -6.10 2.16 28.27
CA LEU A 273 -6.15 2.17 26.81
C LEU A 273 -7.47 2.77 26.30
N THR A 274 -8.59 2.52 27.00
CA THR A 274 -9.88 3.14 26.70
C THR A 274 -9.85 4.65 26.97
N ASP A 275 -9.25 5.07 28.09
CA ASP A 275 -9.11 6.49 28.45
C ASP A 275 -8.23 7.22 27.41
N LEU A 276 -7.19 6.57 26.88
CA LEU A 276 -6.34 7.10 25.81
C LEU A 276 -7.13 7.40 24.54
N LEU A 277 -8.14 6.59 24.18
CA LEU A 277 -9.01 6.84 23.02
C LEU A 277 -9.88 8.10 23.18
N GLY A 278 -10.21 8.45 24.43
CA GLY A 278 -10.96 9.66 24.77
C GLY A 278 -10.07 10.89 25.01
N ARG A 279 -8.75 10.72 25.07
CA ARG A 279 -7.79 11.82 25.26
C ARG A 279 -7.80 12.75 24.05
N SER A 280 -7.85 14.05 24.31
CA SER A 280 -7.64 15.09 23.31
C SER A 280 -6.18 15.52 23.25
N TRP A 281 -5.71 15.75 22.03
CA TRP A 281 -4.35 16.16 21.65
C TRP A 281 -4.41 17.58 21.12
N THR A 282 -3.49 18.45 21.53
CA THR A 282 -3.55 19.86 21.14
C THR A 282 -2.79 20.08 19.84
N HIS A 283 -3.47 20.56 18.81
CA HIS A 283 -2.83 20.96 17.56
C HIS A 283 -2.05 22.27 17.72
N ALA A 284 -1.06 22.52 16.86
CA ALA A 284 -0.19 23.69 16.92
C ALA A 284 -0.94 25.04 16.89
N ASN A 285 -2.18 25.05 16.38
CA ASN A 285 -3.10 26.20 16.37
C ASN A 285 -4.03 26.28 17.60
N GLY A 286 -3.92 25.35 18.56
CA GLY A 286 -4.74 25.25 19.77
C GLY A 286 -6.02 24.39 19.64
N VAL A 287 -6.36 23.86 18.47
CA VAL A 287 -7.56 23.03 18.28
C VAL A 287 -7.36 21.64 18.91
N PRO A 288 -8.30 21.14 19.73
CA PRO A 288 -8.23 19.78 20.26
C PRO A 288 -8.57 18.75 19.18
N MET A 289 -7.78 17.69 19.10
CA MET A 289 -7.94 16.58 18.17
C MET A 289 -8.04 15.26 18.93
N ASN A 290 -8.83 14.32 18.43
CA ASN A 290 -8.97 12.98 19.01
C ASN A 290 -8.43 11.92 18.03
N ILE A 291 -8.10 10.74 18.55
CA ILE A 291 -7.70 9.59 17.72
C ILE A 291 -8.90 9.15 16.89
N ALA A 292 -8.81 9.28 15.56
CA ALA A 292 -9.88 8.87 14.65
C ALA A 292 -9.99 7.35 14.57
N ARG A 293 -8.84 6.67 14.58
CA ARG A 293 -8.76 5.21 14.52
C ARG A 293 -7.53 4.68 15.24
N LEU A 294 -7.71 3.64 16.07
CA LEU A 294 -6.62 2.87 16.67
C LEU A 294 -6.63 1.45 16.11
N ALA A 295 -5.52 1.01 15.51
CA ALA A 295 -5.30 -0.38 15.15
C ALA A 295 -4.54 -1.08 16.28
N ILE A 296 -5.06 -2.22 16.73
CA ILE A 296 -4.45 -3.01 17.82
C ILE A 296 -4.13 -4.41 17.34
N ASP A 297 -2.89 -4.86 17.55
CA ASP A 297 -2.50 -6.21 17.15
C ASP A 297 -3.24 -7.28 17.95
N THR A 298 -3.48 -8.40 17.27
CA THR A 298 -4.14 -9.57 17.85
C THR A 298 -3.21 -10.78 17.93
N GLY A 299 -1.92 -10.60 17.64
CA GLY A 299 -0.90 -11.64 17.68
C GLY A 299 -0.64 -12.19 19.08
N TYR A 300 -0.84 -11.38 20.11
CA TYR A 300 -0.75 -11.78 21.52
C TYR A 300 -2.11 -11.60 22.24
N GLU A 301 -2.52 -12.59 23.03
CA GLU A 301 -3.76 -12.58 23.83
C GLU A 301 -5.02 -12.15 23.05
N THR A 302 -5.19 -12.74 21.86
CA THR A 302 -6.26 -12.46 20.89
C THR A 302 -7.66 -12.33 21.51
N SER A 303 -8.00 -13.19 22.48
CA SER A 303 -9.31 -13.16 23.14
C SER A 303 -9.53 -11.90 23.99
N ALA A 304 -8.50 -11.41 24.66
CA ALA A 304 -8.58 -10.19 25.47
C ALA A 304 -8.77 -8.95 24.59
N VAL A 305 -7.99 -8.85 23.51
CA VAL A 305 -8.11 -7.78 22.51
C VAL A 305 -9.52 -7.74 21.91
N TYR A 306 -10.08 -8.90 21.53
CA TYR A 306 -11.45 -8.97 21.00
C TYR A 306 -12.51 -8.60 22.03
N ALA A 307 -12.36 -9.01 23.28
CA ALA A 307 -13.29 -8.65 24.35
C ALA A 307 -13.31 -7.14 24.57
N TRP A 308 -12.14 -6.52 24.69
CA TRP A 308 -11.99 -5.07 24.85
C TRP A 308 -12.52 -4.29 23.65
N ALA A 309 -12.10 -4.65 22.43
CA ALA A 309 -12.51 -3.94 21.21
C ALA A 309 -14.04 -3.97 21.00
N ARG A 310 -14.71 -5.04 21.46
CA ARG A 310 -16.17 -5.14 21.43
C ARG A 310 -16.84 -4.21 22.44
N GLN A 311 -16.26 -4.04 23.64
CA GLN A 311 -16.78 -3.15 24.67
C GLN A 311 -16.68 -1.68 24.25
N VAL A 312 -15.53 -1.28 23.69
CA VAL A 312 -15.28 0.09 23.23
C VAL A 312 -16.03 0.41 21.93
N GLY A 313 -16.09 -0.56 21.02
CA GLY A 313 -16.80 -0.45 19.75
C GLY A 313 -15.88 -0.27 18.54
N PHE A 314 -16.29 -0.87 17.43
CA PHE A 314 -15.49 -0.95 16.20
C PHE A 314 -15.53 0.31 15.33
N ALA A 315 -16.08 1.42 15.82
CA ALA A 315 -16.06 2.71 15.13
C ALA A 315 -14.69 3.40 15.24
N GLN A 316 -14.04 3.28 16.41
CA GLN A 316 -12.74 3.88 16.69
C GLN A 316 -11.62 2.83 16.75
N VAL A 317 -11.93 1.58 17.13
CA VAL A 317 -10.93 0.51 17.28
C VAL A 317 -10.98 -0.47 16.11
N ALA A 318 -9.82 -0.89 15.62
CA ALA A 318 -9.64 -1.93 14.61
C ALA A 318 -8.69 -3.02 15.14
N PRO A 319 -9.20 -4.18 15.58
CA PRO A 319 -8.36 -5.34 15.77
C PRO A 319 -7.73 -5.75 14.44
N VAL A 320 -6.41 -5.88 14.41
CA VAL A 320 -5.64 -6.22 13.21
C VAL A 320 -4.84 -7.50 13.42
N LYS A 321 -4.63 -8.23 12.34
CA LYS A 321 -3.70 -9.35 12.28
C LYS A 321 -2.69 -9.07 11.19
N GLY A 322 -1.43 -8.95 11.58
CA GLY A 322 -0.31 -8.91 10.63
C GLY A 322 -0.18 -10.21 9.87
N VAL A 323 0.05 -10.12 8.56
CA VAL A 323 0.43 -11.26 7.72
C VAL A 323 1.64 -10.89 6.88
N ASP A 324 2.62 -11.78 6.89
CA ASP A 324 3.86 -11.59 6.15
C ASP A 324 3.71 -11.88 4.65
N GLY A 325 4.70 -11.38 3.90
CA GLY A 325 4.84 -11.60 2.47
C GLY A 325 4.13 -10.53 1.63
N PHE A 326 4.51 -10.50 0.36
CA PHE A 326 4.06 -9.47 -0.59
C PHE A 326 2.96 -9.95 -1.54
N ASN A 327 2.39 -11.14 -1.33
CA ASN A 327 1.49 -11.78 -2.29
C ASN A 327 0.02 -11.41 -2.05
N ARG A 328 -0.25 -10.26 -1.44
CA ARG A 328 -1.62 -9.81 -1.11
C ARG A 328 -2.07 -8.78 -2.14
N SER A 329 -3.33 -8.89 -2.56
CA SER A 329 -3.95 -7.99 -3.54
C SER A 329 -4.25 -6.59 -2.99
N ALA A 330 -4.27 -6.41 -1.67
CA ALA A 330 -4.42 -5.10 -1.03
C ALA A 330 -3.60 -5.02 0.28
N PRO A 331 -3.09 -3.82 0.66
CA PRO A 331 -2.34 -3.61 1.90
C PRO A 331 -3.15 -3.93 3.18
N VAL A 332 -4.46 -3.68 3.15
CA VAL A 332 -5.39 -4.07 4.22
C VAL A 332 -6.63 -4.70 3.60
N THR A 333 -7.06 -5.84 4.15
CA THR A 333 -8.29 -6.54 3.74
C THR A 333 -9.20 -6.80 4.94
N GLY A 334 -10.51 -6.74 4.72
CA GLY A 334 -11.51 -6.92 5.78
C GLY A 334 -12.54 -5.78 5.85
N PRO A 335 -13.31 -5.68 6.96
CA PRO A 335 -13.22 -6.54 8.14
C PRO A 335 -13.85 -7.92 7.88
N THR A 336 -13.18 -8.99 8.29
CA THR A 336 -13.82 -10.31 8.41
C THR A 336 -14.46 -10.45 9.78
N TYR A 337 -15.59 -11.16 9.84
CA TYR A 337 -16.26 -11.46 11.10
C TYR A 337 -15.76 -12.78 11.64
N VAL A 338 -15.08 -12.74 12.79
CA VAL A 338 -14.50 -13.92 13.43
C VAL A 338 -15.24 -14.26 14.71
N ASP A 339 -15.24 -15.53 15.07
CA ASP A 339 -15.75 -15.97 16.36
C ASP A 339 -14.82 -15.48 17.46
N ALA A 340 -15.38 -14.92 18.53
CA ALA A 340 -14.62 -14.43 19.66
C ALA A 340 -14.96 -15.27 20.90
N THR A 341 -13.95 -15.74 21.62
CA THR A 341 -14.16 -16.37 22.93
C THR A 341 -14.00 -15.31 24.00
N VAL A 342 -15.08 -15.03 24.74
CA VAL A 342 -15.10 -14.03 25.83
C VAL A 342 -15.54 -14.74 27.10
N ALA A 343 -14.72 -14.66 28.15
CA ALA A 343 -15.00 -15.33 29.44
C ALA A 343 -15.42 -16.81 29.28
N GLY A 344 -14.71 -17.55 28.42
CA GLY A 344 -14.98 -18.97 28.15
C GLY A 344 -16.18 -19.27 27.25
N LYS A 345 -16.94 -18.26 26.80
CA LYS A 345 -18.09 -18.44 25.89
C LYS A 345 -17.73 -18.04 24.46
N ARG A 346 -17.96 -18.94 23.51
CA ARG A 346 -17.75 -18.69 22.07
C ARG A 346 -18.91 -17.88 21.50
N LEU A 347 -18.62 -16.68 21.00
CA LEU A 347 -19.57 -15.78 20.35
C LEU A 347 -19.35 -15.82 18.84
N ARG A 348 -20.34 -16.32 18.10
CA ARG A 348 -20.27 -16.42 16.63
C ARG A 348 -20.24 -15.03 16.01
N ARG A 349 -19.30 -14.76 15.09
CA ARG A 349 -19.09 -13.43 14.47
C ARG A 349 -18.93 -12.29 15.51
N GLY A 350 -18.34 -12.62 16.66
CA GLY A 350 -18.23 -11.74 17.82
C GLY A 350 -17.24 -10.58 17.67
N ALA A 351 -16.28 -10.67 16.74
CA ALA A 351 -15.26 -9.65 16.50
C ALA A 351 -15.08 -9.31 15.00
N ARG A 352 -14.59 -8.10 14.74
CA ARG A 352 -14.17 -7.63 13.40
C ARG A 352 -12.65 -7.66 13.34
N LEU A 353 -12.11 -8.38 12.37
CA LEU A 353 -10.67 -8.51 12.18
C LEU A 353 -10.26 -7.96 10.82
N TRP A 354 -9.24 -7.11 10.81
CA TRP A 354 -8.58 -6.65 9.59
C TRP A 354 -7.28 -7.40 9.39
N THR A 355 -6.99 -7.82 8.17
CA THR A 355 -5.71 -8.44 7.82
C THR A 355 -4.82 -7.39 7.21
N VAL A 356 -3.62 -7.20 7.78
CA VAL A 356 -2.66 -6.16 7.41
C VAL A 356 -1.44 -6.81 6.76
N ALA A 357 -1.12 -6.41 5.53
CA ALA A 357 0.12 -6.81 4.86
C ALA A 357 1.30 -6.03 5.45
N THR A 358 1.85 -6.53 6.56
CA THR A 358 2.92 -5.87 7.32
C THR A 358 4.14 -5.59 6.45
N SER A 359 4.48 -6.53 5.57
CA SER A 359 5.62 -6.40 4.66
C SER A 359 5.51 -5.18 3.73
N THR A 360 4.30 -4.84 3.27
CA THR A 360 4.05 -3.67 2.42
C THR A 360 4.24 -2.37 3.20
N PHE A 361 3.68 -2.26 4.40
CA PHE A 361 3.81 -1.05 5.22
C PHE A 361 5.22 -0.87 5.80
N LYS A 362 5.96 -1.95 6.07
CA LYS A 362 7.38 -1.89 6.45
C LYS A 362 8.22 -1.35 5.30
N ALA A 363 8.04 -1.87 4.09
CA ALA A 363 8.72 -1.37 2.89
C ALA A 363 8.38 0.10 2.63
N GLU A 364 7.10 0.48 2.69
CA GLU A 364 6.65 1.86 2.54
C GLU A 364 7.28 2.80 3.58
N THR A 365 7.25 2.40 4.86
CA THR A 365 7.86 3.18 5.95
C THR A 365 9.35 3.39 5.72
N TYR A 366 10.09 2.34 5.34
CA TYR A 366 11.52 2.43 5.09
C TYR A 366 11.86 3.30 3.89
N ARG A 367 11.06 3.24 2.82
CA ARG A 367 11.18 4.14 1.68
C ARG A 367 11.05 5.60 2.11
N PHE A 368 10.04 5.90 2.92
CA PHE A 368 9.80 7.27 3.41
C PHE A 368 10.87 7.75 4.40
N LEU A 369 11.41 6.87 5.24
CA LEU A 369 12.52 7.22 6.14
C LEU A 369 13.82 7.56 5.37
N ARG A 370 14.01 7.01 4.17
CA ARG A 370 15.17 7.30 3.31
C ARG A 370 15.04 8.55 2.45
N GLN A 371 13.84 9.15 2.36
CA GLN A 371 13.63 10.31 1.51
C GLN A 371 14.61 11.43 1.85
N GLU A 372 15.12 12.07 0.81
CA GLU A 372 15.80 13.35 0.96
C GLU A 372 14.78 14.39 1.39
N ARG A 373 15.19 15.23 2.34
CA ARG A 373 14.37 16.28 2.90
C ARG A 373 14.91 17.61 2.38
N PRO A 374 14.03 18.57 2.05
CA PRO A 374 14.47 19.94 1.80
C PRO A 374 15.24 20.45 3.03
N THR A 375 16.27 21.24 2.77
CA THR A 375 17.01 22.00 3.78
C THR A 375 16.11 23.03 4.45
N ALA A 376 16.51 23.54 5.62
CA ALA A 376 15.74 24.58 6.31
C ALA A 376 15.58 25.82 5.42
N GLU A 377 16.63 26.20 4.70
CA GLU A 377 16.63 27.32 3.76
C GLU A 377 15.65 27.09 2.59
N GLU A 378 15.57 25.86 2.07
CA GLU A 378 14.62 25.51 1.01
C GLU A 378 13.18 25.54 1.53
N VAL A 379 12.92 25.05 2.75
CA VAL A 379 11.59 25.11 3.38
C VAL A 379 11.18 26.57 3.62
N ASP A 380 12.10 27.41 4.10
CA ASP A 380 11.87 28.85 4.29
C ASP A 380 11.62 29.56 2.95
N ALA A 381 12.22 29.08 1.85
CA ALA A 381 11.96 29.51 0.49
C ALA A 381 10.65 28.94 -0.12
N GLY A 382 9.89 28.14 0.64
CA GLY A 382 8.60 27.59 0.26
C GLY A 382 8.65 26.19 -0.38
N ALA A 383 9.77 25.47 -0.29
CA ALA A 383 9.83 24.08 -0.71
C ALA A 383 8.94 23.20 0.19
N ALA A 384 8.14 22.35 -0.45
CA ALA A 384 7.30 21.39 0.25
C ALA A 384 8.08 20.09 0.52
N PHE A 385 7.76 19.42 1.63
CA PHE A 385 8.22 18.06 1.86
C PHE A 385 7.64 17.10 0.82
N PRO A 386 8.42 16.12 0.33
CA PRO A 386 7.89 15.09 -0.56
C PRO A 386 6.72 14.33 0.08
N PRO A 387 5.72 13.90 -0.71
CA PRO A 387 4.62 13.10 -0.19
C PRO A 387 5.10 11.86 0.58
N GLY A 388 4.48 11.66 1.74
CA GLY A 388 4.74 10.56 2.67
C GLY A 388 5.93 10.75 3.59
N THR A 389 6.54 11.93 3.63
CA THR A 389 7.62 12.25 4.57
C THR A 389 7.23 11.90 6.02
N ILE A 390 8.16 11.28 6.75
CA ILE A 390 7.99 10.90 8.16
C ILE A 390 8.84 11.83 9.02
N HIS A 391 8.17 12.60 9.87
CA HIS A 391 8.77 13.53 10.83
C HIS A 391 8.88 12.87 12.19
N LEU A 392 10.09 12.94 12.77
CA LEU A 392 10.42 12.32 14.05
C LEU A 392 10.78 13.41 15.08
N PRO A 393 10.23 13.36 16.31
CA PRO A 393 10.47 14.39 17.30
C PRO A 393 11.81 14.23 18.00
N GLY A 394 12.36 15.34 18.49
CA GLY A 394 13.58 15.40 19.29
C GLY A 394 13.52 14.64 20.62
N TRP A 395 12.32 14.30 21.11
CA TRP A 395 12.14 13.49 22.30
C TRP A 395 12.20 11.98 22.05
N THR A 396 12.21 11.50 20.79
CA THR A 396 12.45 10.06 20.52
C THR A 396 13.90 9.73 20.82
N ASP A 397 14.14 8.79 21.73
CA ASP A 397 15.50 8.40 22.08
C ASP A 397 16.13 7.45 21.04
N SER A 398 17.39 7.10 21.24
CA SER A 398 18.10 6.19 20.33
C SER A 398 17.51 4.78 20.32
N GLU A 399 16.85 4.35 21.38
CA GLU A 399 16.31 2.99 21.47
C GLU A 399 15.02 2.88 20.68
N TRP A 400 14.13 3.86 20.78
CA TRP A 400 12.91 3.93 19.96
C TRP A 400 13.25 3.97 18.46
N LEU A 401 14.25 4.78 18.05
CA LEU A 401 14.69 4.83 16.65
C LEU A 401 15.26 3.49 16.16
N LYS A 402 16.06 2.81 16.99
CA LYS A 402 16.59 1.48 16.65
C LYS A 402 15.47 0.44 16.54
N GLN A 403 14.39 0.57 17.31
CA GLN A 403 13.21 -0.27 17.17
C GLN A 403 12.44 0.02 15.88
N LEU A 404 12.30 1.30 15.51
CA LEU A 404 11.68 1.71 14.24
C LEU A 404 12.42 1.12 13.03
N THR A 405 13.73 0.92 13.13
CA THR A 405 14.59 0.32 12.08
C THR A 405 15.07 -1.09 12.44
N ALA A 406 14.34 -1.82 13.30
CA ALA A 406 14.82 -3.10 13.86
C ALA A 406 14.76 -4.29 12.91
N GLU A 407 14.26 -4.12 11.68
CA GLU A 407 14.15 -5.19 10.70
C GLU A 407 14.85 -4.83 9.38
N GLN A 408 15.24 -5.85 8.61
CA GLN A 408 15.73 -5.66 7.25
C GLN A 408 15.07 -6.65 6.31
N LEU A 409 14.89 -6.24 5.05
CA LEU A 409 14.31 -7.11 4.04
C LEU A 409 15.43 -7.91 3.36
N VAL A 410 15.46 -9.22 3.59
CA VAL A 410 16.47 -10.11 3.00
C VAL A 410 15.85 -11.10 2.02
N THR A 411 16.68 -11.59 1.10
CA THR A 411 16.32 -12.70 0.23
C THR A 411 16.76 -14.01 0.87
N VAL A 412 15.80 -14.84 1.27
CA VAL A 412 16.04 -16.18 1.84
C VAL A 412 15.75 -17.23 0.78
N ARG A 413 16.60 -18.26 0.69
CA ARG A 413 16.33 -19.43 -0.15
C ARG A 413 15.49 -20.44 0.62
N THR A 414 14.35 -20.81 0.06
CA THR A 414 13.50 -21.88 0.60
C THR A 414 14.20 -23.24 0.51
N ARG A 415 13.73 -24.23 1.28
CA ARG A 415 14.24 -25.62 1.22
C ARG A 415 14.14 -26.27 -0.18
N ARG A 416 13.29 -25.72 -1.07
CA ARG A 416 13.12 -26.16 -2.46
C ARG A 416 13.93 -25.32 -3.46
N GLY A 417 14.82 -24.44 -3.00
CA GLY A 417 15.72 -23.64 -3.83
C GLY A 417 15.14 -22.30 -4.33
N PHE A 418 13.84 -22.03 -4.16
CA PHE A 418 13.23 -20.76 -4.57
C PHE A 418 13.66 -19.60 -3.66
N ALA A 419 13.99 -18.46 -4.25
CA ALA A 419 14.22 -17.21 -3.53
C ALA A 419 12.89 -16.61 -3.06
N LYS A 420 12.83 -16.20 -1.79
CA LYS A 420 11.69 -15.52 -1.17
C LYS A 420 12.21 -14.33 -0.37
N LEU A 421 11.51 -13.20 -0.44
CA LEU A 421 11.78 -12.06 0.41
C LEU A 421 11.17 -12.26 1.82
N GLU A 422 11.94 -11.94 2.85
CA GLU A 422 11.55 -12.09 4.24
C GLU A 422 12.12 -10.95 5.08
N TRP A 423 11.29 -10.36 5.93
CA TRP A 423 11.74 -9.40 6.92
C TRP A 423 12.40 -10.14 8.08
N GLN A 424 13.66 -9.84 8.34
CA GLN A 424 14.41 -10.40 9.45
C GLN A 424 14.68 -9.34 10.50
N LYS A 425 14.39 -9.69 11.76
CA LYS A 425 14.74 -8.87 12.91
C LYS A 425 16.26 -8.81 13.07
N LEU A 426 16.78 -7.59 13.13
CA LEU A 426 18.16 -7.27 13.50
C LEU A 426 18.34 -7.16 15.02
N ARG A 427 17.24 -6.91 15.74
CA ARG A 427 17.21 -6.73 17.20
C ARG A 427 16.01 -7.47 17.80
N GLU A 428 16.07 -7.73 19.09
CA GLU A 428 14.99 -8.42 19.80
C GLU A 428 13.69 -7.60 19.80
N ARG A 429 13.81 -6.30 20.07
CA ARG A 429 12.72 -5.33 20.17
C ARG A 429 12.49 -4.60 18.84
N ASN A 430 11.22 -4.46 18.45
CA ASN A 430 10.76 -3.87 17.19
C ASN A 430 9.38 -3.18 17.34
N GLU A 431 8.93 -2.95 18.56
CA GLU A 431 7.58 -2.48 18.88
C GLU A 431 7.27 -1.16 18.15
N ALA A 432 8.21 -0.21 18.13
CA ALA A 432 8.06 1.06 17.40
C ALA A 432 7.82 0.90 15.88
N LEU A 433 8.38 -0.13 15.23
CA LEU A 433 8.11 -0.40 13.82
C LEU A 433 6.71 -0.99 13.64
N ASP A 434 6.30 -1.91 14.53
CA ASP A 434 5.00 -2.56 14.46
C ASP A 434 3.86 -1.56 14.77
N THR A 435 3.99 -0.72 15.80
CA THR A 435 3.05 0.37 16.10
C THR A 435 2.96 1.38 14.94
N ARG A 436 4.07 1.75 14.29
CA ARG A 436 4.06 2.58 13.07
C ARG A 436 3.27 1.92 11.95
N VAL A 437 3.50 0.64 11.69
CA VAL A 437 2.78 -0.14 10.67
C VAL A 437 1.28 -0.17 10.97
N TYR A 438 0.89 -0.37 12.22
CA TYR A 438 -0.51 -0.41 12.62
C TYR A 438 -1.18 0.96 12.58
N ALA A 439 -0.50 2.03 13.00
CA ALA A 439 -1.01 3.39 12.85
C ALA A 439 -1.26 3.75 11.37
N ARG A 440 -0.36 3.33 10.48
CA ARG A 440 -0.52 3.48 9.03
C ARG A 440 -1.68 2.64 8.48
N ALA A 441 -1.84 1.40 8.93
CA ALA A 441 -2.99 0.57 8.60
C ALA A 441 -4.31 1.18 9.10
N ALA A 442 -4.32 1.80 10.28
CA ALA A 442 -5.47 2.54 10.80
C ALA A 442 -5.84 3.73 9.91
N ALA A 443 -4.86 4.46 9.36
CA ALA A 443 -5.08 5.52 8.38
C ALA A 443 -5.69 4.99 7.07
N TRP A 444 -5.22 3.83 6.60
CA TRP A 444 -5.81 3.14 5.44
C TRP A 444 -7.28 2.74 5.69
N ILE A 445 -7.58 2.23 6.89
CA ILE A 445 -8.94 1.84 7.30
C ILE A 445 -9.85 3.08 7.39
N ALA A 446 -9.34 4.19 7.92
CA ALA A 446 -10.05 5.48 7.92
C ALA A 446 -10.30 6.03 6.50
N GLY A 447 -9.53 5.55 5.52
CA GLY A 447 -9.70 5.86 4.11
C GLY A 447 -8.81 6.96 3.58
N ALA A 448 -7.76 7.34 4.31
CA ALA A 448 -6.85 8.42 3.96
C ALA A 448 -6.30 8.29 2.52
N ASP A 449 -5.93 7.07 2.11
CA ASP A 449 -5.46 6.74 0.75
C ASP A 449 -6.50 6.98 -0.36
N ARG A 450 -7.77 7.18 0.00
CA ARG A 450 -8.91 7.34 -0.91
C ARG A 450 -9.59 8.70 -0.75
N TRP A 451 -9.11 9.55 0.14
CA TRP A 451 -9.66 10.89 0.32
C TRP A 451 -9.33 11.78 -0.88
N SER A 452 -10.29 12.59 -1.29
CA SER A 452 -10.11 13.54 -2.39
C SER A 452 -9.35 14.78 -1.92
N GLU A 453 -8.73 15.51 -2.87
CA GLU A 453 -8.10 16.81 -2.58
C GLU A 453 -9.06 17.78 -1.89
N ALA A 454 -10.35 17.74 -2.25
CA ALA A 454 -11.38 18.56 -1.63
C ALA A 454 -11.58 18.22 -0.14
N TYR A 455 -11.50 16.93 0.22
CA TYR A 455 -11.58 16.49 1.61
C TYR A 455 -10.35 16.95 2.41
N TRP A 456 -9.15 16.78 1.85
CA TRP A 456 -7.93 17.29 2.46
C TRP A 456 -7.96 18.81 2.67
N SER A 457 -8.39 19.56 1.66
CA SER A 457 -8.54 21.02 1.78
C SER A 457 -9.62 21.42 2.78
N ASP A 458 -10.66 20.60 2.95
CA ASP A 458 -11.68 20.86 3.97
C ASP A 458 -11.13 20.69 5.37
N MET A 459 -10.34 19.65 5.62
CA MET A 459 -9.67 19.45 6.90
C MET A 459 -8.69 20.58 7.22
N GLU A 460 -7.88 21.00 6.23
CA GLU A 460 -6.99 22.16 6.36
C GLU A 460 -7.78 23.42 6.72
N ARG A 461 -8.91 23.68 6.05
CA ARG A 461 -9.78 24.83 6.37
C ARG A 461 -10.37 24.75 7.77
N GLN A 462 -10.82 23.57 8.20
CA GLN A 462 -11.36 23.36 9.55
C GLN A 462 -10.32 23.66 10.63
N LEU A 463 -9.05 23.36 10.36
CA LEU A 463 -7.93 23.68 11.26
C LEU A 463 -7.40 25.11 11.07
N ALA A 464 -7.58 25.75 9.91
CA ALA A 464 -7.16 27.14 9.70
C ALA A 464 -8.02 28.17 10.44
N VAL A 465 -9.23 27.81 10.90
CA VAL A 465 -10.11 28.68 11.69
C VAL A 465 -9.77 28.51 13.19
N PRO A 466 -9.25 29.54 13.88
CA PRO A 466 -9.02 29.45 15.31
C PRO A 466 -10.35 29.15 16.03
N ALA A 467 -10.35 28.18 16.94
CA ALA A 467 -11.51 27.94 17.79
C ALA A 467 -11.80 29.22 18.61
N ARG A 468 -12.96 29.86 18.37
CA ARG A 468 -13.49 30.85 19.31
C ARG A 468 -13.74 30.14 20.63
N VAL A 469 -12.97 30.50 21.65
CA VAL A 469 -13.22 30.07 23.02
C VAL A 469 -14.42 30.85 23.53
N ASP A 470 -15.63 30.37 23.24
CA ASP A 470 -16.83 30.89 23.88
C ASP A 470 -16.94 30.29 25.28
N ALA A 471 -16.35 30.99 26.25
CA ALA A 471 -16.58 30.75 27.66
C ALA A 471 -17.98 31.26 28.05
N ALA A 472 -19.02 30.43 27.91
CA ALA A 472 -20.29 30.65 28.60
C ALA A 472 -21.16 29.38 28.67
N GLY A 473 -21.38 28.91 29.90
CA GLY A 473 -22.72 28.57 30.39
C GLY A 473 -23.37 27.26 29.91
N ILE A 474 -23.39 26.28 30.82
CA ILE A 474 -24.27 25.12 30.81
C ILE A 474 -25.75 25.55 30.74
N ASN A 475 -26.52 25.08 29.75
CA ASN A 475 -27.85 24.49 29.97
C ASN A 475 -28.41 23.71 28.74
N PRO A 476 -29.20 22.63 28.95
CA PRO A 476 -29.54 21.66 27.90
C PRO A 476 -30.85 22.03 27.18
N GLY A 477 -30.73 22.48 25.93
CA GLY A 477 -31.85 22.77 25.04
C GLY A 477 -31.91 21.80 23.86
N ARG A 478 -32.57 20.66 24.06
CA ARG A 478 -32.85 19.64 23.06
C ARG A 478 -33.73 20.23 21.93
N THR A 479 -33.15 20.61 20.80
CA THR A 479 -33.92 20.98 19.60
C THR A 479 -34.06 19.77 18.67
N ALA A 480 -35.31 19.27 18.59
CA ALA A 480 -35.70 18.20 17.70
C ALA A 480 -35.60 18.64 16.24
N ARG A 481 -34.92 17.85 15.39
CA ARG A 481 -35.01 17.97 13.92
C ARG A 481 -36.41 17.54 13.46
N PRO A 482 -37.06 18.26 12.54
CA PRO A 482 -38.35 17.83 12.01
C PRO A 482 -38.17 16.59 11.14
N ALA A 483 -39.02 15.59 11.36
CA ALA A 483 -39.05 14.36 10.58
C ALA A 483 -39.39 14.65 9.11
N SER A 484 -38.54 14.20 8.19
CA SER A 484 -38.83 14.23 6.75
C SER A 484 -40.00 13.31 6.44
N ARG A 485 -41.16 13.88 6.08
CA ARG A 485 -42.28 13.13 5.51
C ARG A 485 -41.83 12.46 4.20
N ARG A 486 -41.82 11.12 4.18
CA ARG A 486 -41.69 10.33 2.94
C ARG A 486 -42.92 10.60 2.07
N ARG A 487 -42.72 11.22 0.90
CA ARG A 487 -43.74 11.32 -0.15
C ARG A 487 -43.68 10.01 -0.95
N ALA A 488 -44.70 9.17 -0.82
CA ALA A 488 -44.87 8.00 -1.67
C ALA A 488 -45.33 8.47 -3.06
N VAL A 489 -44.49 8.27 -4.08
CA VAL A 489 -44.89 8.40 -5.48
C VAL A 489 -45.27 7.01 -5.96
N ARG A 490 -46.56 6.79 -6.25
CA ARG A 490 -47.02 5.62 -6.99
C ARG A 490 -46.72 5.86 -8.48
N SER A 491 -45.98 4.94 -9.09
CA SER A 491 -45.78 4.88 -10.53
C SER A 491 -46.98 4.19 -11.18
N ASN A 492 -47.63 4.85 -12.15
CA ASN A 492 -48.67 4.27 -13.01
C ASN A 492 -48.07 3.78 -14.33
N TYR A 493 -47.10 2.87 -14.28
CA TYR A 493 -46.64 2.19 -15.49
C TYR A 493 -46.61 0.68 -15.24
N MET A 494 -47.57 0.01 -15.88
CA MET A 494 -47.92 -1.41 -15.83
C MET A 494 -48.84 -1.80 -14.66
N GLY A 495 -50.06 -2.20 -15.03
CA GLY A 495 -50.99 -2.89 -14.14
C GLY A 495 -50.59 -4.34 -13.90
#